data_AF-A0A7X9CGD4-F1
#
_entry.id   AF-A0A7X9CGD4-F1
#
_cell.length_a   1.000
_cell.length_b   1.000
_cell.length_c   1.000
_cell.angle_alpha   90.00
_cell.angle_beta   90.00
_cell.angle_gamma   90.00
#
_symmetry.space_group_name_H-M   'P 1'
#
loop_
_entity.id
_entity.type
_entity.pdbx_description
1 polymer ?
#
loop_
_entity_poly.entity_id
_entity_poly.type
_entity_poly.pdbx_seq_one_letter_code
_entity_poly.pdbx_strand_id
1 'polypeptide(L)' 'MEFFIRVFDTRSLILFILIGILSLLIDSSNLKNQGFTKELKILQIISYFYIVFGIIMFIVIKKY' A
#
# COMPACT_ATOMS: atom_id res chain seq x y z
N MET A 1 -17.61 -7.85 -10.87
CA MET A 1 -16.21 -7.78 -11.34
C MET A 1 -15.95 -6.48 -12.08
N GLU A 2 -16.81 -6.10 -13.04
CA GLU A 2 -16.66 -4.83 -13.79
C GLU A 2 -16.63 -3.56 -12.93
N PHE A 3 -17.44 -3.46 -11.88
CA PHE A 3 -17.39 -2.32 -10.96
C PHE A 3 -16.03 -2.16 -10.28
N PHE A 4 -15.40 -3.28 -9.86
CA PHE A 4 -14.08 -3.25 -9.23
C PHE A 4 -13.00 -2.79 -10.21
N ILE A 5 -13.03 -3.29 -11.46
CA ILE A 5 -12.10 -2.86 -12.52
C ILE A 5 -12.28 -1.38 -12.84
N ARG A 6 -13.53 -0.89 -12.83
CA ARG A 6 -13.84 0.52 -13.13
C ARG A 6 -13.40 1.49 -12.04
N VAL A 7 -13.47 1.09 -10.77
CA VAL A 7 -13.06 1.92 -9.62
C VAL A 7 -11.55 1.85 -9.41
N PHE A 8 -10.96 0.67 -9.56
CA PHE A 8 -9.52 0.45 -9.40
C PHE A 8 -8.83 0.42 -10.77
N ASP A 9 -8.76 1.57 -11.45
CA ASP A 9 -7.85 1.71 -12.60
C ASP A 9 -6.40 1.42 -12.14
N THR A 10 -5.58 0.87 -13.03
CA THR A 10 -4.11 0.85 -12.98
C THR A 10 -3.49 2.07 -12.27
N ARG A 11 -3.96 3.30 -12.57
CA ARG A 11 -3.47 4.53 -11.92
C ARG A 11 -3.74 4.53 -10.41
N SER A 12 -4.94 4.14 -9.99
CA SER A 12 -5.30 4.02 -8.58
C SER A 12 -4.47 2.95 -7.88
N LEU A 13 -4.20 1.82 -8.54
CA LEU A 13 -3.34 0.76 -7.99
C LEU A 13 -1.88 1.20 -7.82
N ILE A 14 -1.36 1.95 -8.80
CA ILE A 14 -0.03 2.55 -8.69
C ILE A 14 0.02 3.47 -7.47
N LEU A 15 -0.98 4.33 -7.27
CA LEU A 15 -1.05 5.20 -6.08
C LEU A 15 -1.10 4.41 -4.77
N PHE A 16 -1.84 3.31 -4.72
CA PHE A 16 -1.87 2.42 -3.55
C PHE A 16 -0.48 1.89 -3.18
N ILE A 17 0.28 1.41 -4.18
CA ILE A 17 1.64 0.91 -3.97
C ILE A 17 2.56 2.06 -3.55
N LEU A 18 2.44 3.22 -4.20
CA LEU A 18 3.29 4.39 -3.95
C LEU A 18 3.09 4.93 -2.53
N ILE A 19 1.83 5.01 -2.05
CA ILE A 19 1.50 5.39 -0.67
C ILE A 19 2.10 4.39 0.32
N GLY A 20 1.94 3.08 0.08
CA GLY A 20 2.52 2.05 0.95
C GLY A 20 4.04 2.15 1.04
N ILE A 21 4.73 2.40 -0.07
CA ILE A 21 6.19 2.60 -0.10
C ILE A 21 6.59 3.88 0.65
N LEU A 22 5.92 5.00 0.37
CA LEU A 22 6.24 6.28 1.01
C LEU A 22 6.03 6.23 2.53
N SER A 23 4.94 5.62 3.01
CA SER A 23 4.74 5.42 4.44
C SER A 23 5.81 4.51 5.06
N LEU A 24 6.26 3.47 4.36
CA LEU A 24 7.36 2.61 4.83
C LEU A 24 8.72 3.31 4.87
N LEU A 25 8.96 4.29 4.02
CA LEU A 25 10.25 4.98 3.96
C LEU A 25 10.28 6.21 4.87
N ILE A 26 9.25 7.05 4.81
CA ILE A 26 9.19 8.34 5.48
C ILE A 26 8.61 8.16 6.89
N ASP A 27 7.36 7.69 6.98
CA ASP A 27 6.64 7.64 8.27
C ASP A 27 7.26 6.61 9.21
N SER A 28 7.69 5.46 8.68
CA SER A 28 8.40 4.42 9.44
C SER A 28 9.72 4.94 10.03
N SER A 29 10.51 5.67 9.25
CA SER A 29 11.75 6.28 9.74
C SER A 29 11.46 7.33 10.82
N ASN A 30 10.41 8.14 10.62
CA ASN A 30 10.01 9.16 11.58
C ASN A 30 9.55 8.55 12.92
N LEU A 31 8.67 7.54 12.86
CA LEU A 31 8.19 6.84 14.06
C LEU A 31 9.31 6.11 14.80
N LYS A 32 10.25 5.51 14.06
CA LYS A 32 11.42 4.86 14.65
C LYS A 32 12.30 5.87 15.39
N ASN A 33 12.53 7.05 14.83
CA ASN A 33 13.33 8.11 15.47
C ASN A 33 12.67 8.67 16.73
N GLN A 34 11.33 8.63 16.81
CA GLN A 34 10.56 9.08 17.98
C GLN A 34 10.39 7.99 19.06
N GLY A 35 10.84 6.75 18.81
CA GLY A 35 10.71 5.63 19.74
C GLY A 35 9.33 4.94 19.75
N PHE A 36 8.46 5.27 18.79
CA PHE A 36 7.09 4.76 18.66
C PHE A 36 7.04 3.35 18.05
N THR A 37 7.48 2.34 18.82
CA THR A 37 7.65 0.96 18.35
C THR A 37 6.34 0.21 18.08
N LYS A 38 5.24 0.55 18.76
CA LYS A 38 3.93 -0.08 18.54
C LYS A 38 3.28 0.45 17.27
N GLU A 39 3.25 1.77 17.13
CA GLU A 39 2.74 2.48 15.96
C GLU A 39 3.54 2.09 14.71
N LEU A 40 4.86 1.98 14.83
CA LEU A 40 5.74 1.51 13.76
C LEU A 40 5.33 0.14 13.23
N LYS A 41 5.04 -0.83 14.10
CA LYS A 41 4.59 -2.17 13.67
C LYS A 41 3.25 -2.10 12.95
N ILE A 42 2.30 -1.31 13.45
CA ILE A 42 0.99 -1.14 12.82
C ILE A 42 1.16 -0.51 11.43
N LEU A 43 1.94 0.55 11.33
CA LEU A 43 2.24 1.23 10.08
C LEU A 43 2.89 0.27 9.07
N GLN A 44 3.85 -0.54 9.49
CA GLN A 44 4.50 -1.53 8.63
C GLN A 44 3.49 -2.56 8.11
N ILE A 45 2.63 -3.10 8.97
CA ILE A 45 1.59 -4.06 8.57
C ILE A 45 0.64 -3.44 7.53
N ILE A 46 0.16 -2.22 7.78
CA ILE A 46 -0.75 -1.50 6.88
C ILE A 46 -0.06 -1.22 5.54
N SER A 47 1.20 -0.78 5.58
CA SER A 47 1.96 -0.44 4.37
C SER A 47 2.24 -1.69 3.52
N TYR A 48 2.65 -2.80 4.14
CA TYR A 48 2.80 -4.07 3.44
C TYR A 48 1.48 -4.57 2.86
N PHE A 49 0.37 -4.41 3.60
CA PHE A 49 -0.95 -4.75 3.08
C PHE A 49 -1.28 -3.94 1.83
N TYR A 50 -1.08 -2.62 1.82
CA TYR A 50 -1.31 -1.77 0.65
C TYR A 50 -0.47 -2.19 -0.56
N ILE A 51 0.80 -2.51 -0.36
CA ILE A 51 1.71 -2.95 -1.43
C ILE A 51 1.27 -4.31 -1.99
N VAL A 52 1.08 -5.31 -1.12
CA VAL A 52 0.68 -6.67 -1.52
C VAL A 52 -0.68 -6.65 -2.20
N PHE A 53 -1.65 -5.94 -1.63
CA PHE A 53 -2.98 -5.78 -2.20
C PHE A 53 -2.91 -5.10 -3.57
N GLY A 54 -2.15 -4.02 -3.71
CA GLY A 54 -1.96 -3.33 -4.98
C GLY A 54 -1.38 -4.23 -6.07
N ILE A 55 -0.36 -5.03 -5.73
CA ILE A 55 0.26 -5.99 -6.67
C ILE A 55 -0.72 -7.10 -7.07
N ILE A 56 -1.43 -7.70 -6.11
CA ILE A 56 -2.43 -8.75 -6.40
C ILE A 56 -3.51 -8.19 -7.33
N MET A 57 -4.06 -7.01 -7.00
CA MET A 57 -5.08 -6.38 -7.82
C MET A 57 -4.56 -6.02 -9.22
N PHE A 58 -3.30 -5.59 -9.33
CA PHE A 58 -2.69 -5.30 -10.64
C PHE A 58 -2.64 -6.56 -11.52
N ILE A 59 -2.29 -7.71 -10.93
CA ILE A 59 -2.28 -9.00 -11.64
C ILE A 59 -3.71 -9.40 -12.04
N VAL A 60 -4.68 -9.24 -11.13
CA VAL A 60 -6.09 -9.56 -11.41
C VAL A 60 -6.62 -8.70 -12.56
N ILE A 61 -6.41 -7.39 -12.53
CA ILE A 61 -6.90 -6.47 -13.57
C ILE A 61 -6.19 -6.71 -14.90
N LYS A 62 -4.91 -7.06 -14.91
CA LYS A 62 -4.22 -7.36 -16.17
C LYS A 62 -4.66 -8.70 -16.79
N LYS A 63 -5.17 -9.63 -15.98
CA LYS A 63 -5.60 -10.95 -16.42
C LYS A 63 -7.02 -10.97 -16.99
N TYR A 64 -7.85 -9.97 -16.65
CA TYR A 64 -9.23 -9.81 -17.11
C TYR A 64 -9.35 -8.66 -18.09
#